data_AF-A0A932RX71-F1
#
_entry.id   AF-A0A932RX71-F1
#
_cell.length_a   1.000
_cell.length_b   1.000
_cell.length_c   1.000
_cell.angle_alpha   90.00
_cell.angle_beta   90.00
_cell.angle_gamma   90.00
#
_symmetry.space_group_name_H-M   'P 1'
#
loop_
_entity.id
_entity.type
_entity.pdbx_description
1 polymer ?
#
loop_
_entity_poly.entity_id
_entity_poly.type
_entity_poly.pdbx_seq_one_letter_code
_entity_poly.pdbx_strand_id
1 'polypeptide(L)'
;MFVPALVVVVTLLSVAVFLPAWRSLSDQRTFTVKERAGVAYLTALPTALSALLDAEAAAVRGAPLDKVAQQRAFDAVDAADARLGGILLTTQRWSTLRARIQTLSTQRFTDQIGAYVAYTEVVDLMLGLYRKIGDESNLILDPELDTYYLMNAAMLRLPPVMVNASRLADLVSILPSVNGRARVEMASSIATARTFVATDAADLQQGLTTAIDRTTRSDLGTALLGQLDEFHRALESIAPSTMLVGMPHFVDTVANVVPQRDTLMTTSVRLARVALTELDGLLSGRADGFDGNRTVFLIALVLGVTLTIVALAAMGWFLWSRSPVQGRSHRDDSGGGPRQPGGGSYRYGPSDLAGPPEPQRAAIPAAEEWSGAR
;
A
#
# COMPACT_ATOMS: atom_id res chain seq x y z
N MET A 1 -31.39 -34.19 -23.18
CA MET A 1 -31.82 -32.95 -22.52
C MET A 1 -30.83 -32.43 -21.46
N PHE A 2 -29.86 -33.22 -20.98
CA PHE A 2 -28.95 -32.84 -19.87
C PHE A 2 -27.75 -31.95 -20.25
N VAL A 3 -27.27 -32.00 -21.49
CA VAL A 3 -26.08 -31.25 -21.93
C VAL A 3 -26.25 -29.72 -21.86
N PRO A 4 -27.37 -29.09 -22.31
CA PRO A 4 -27.52 -27.64 -22.20
C PRO A 4 -27.60 -27.14 -20.75
N ALA A 5 -28.22 -27.91 -19.85
CA ALA A 5 -28.26 -27.59 -18.43
C ALA A 5 -26.87 -27.67 -17.79
N LEU A 6 -26.06 -28.68 -18.16
CA LEU A 6 -24.69 -28.83 -17.69
C LEU A 6 -23.81 -27.65 -18.13
N VAL A 7 -23.92 -27.20 -19.38
CA VAL A 7 -23.16 -26.07 -19.91
C VAL A 7 -23.51 -24.76 -19.18
N VAL A 8 -24.80 -24.52 -18.93
CA VAL A 8 -25.26 -23.34 -18.18
C VAL A 8 -24.76 -23.38 -16.74
N VAL A 9 -24.82 -24.54 -16.08
CA VAL A 9 -24.34 -24.71 -14.70
C VAL A 9 -22.82 -24.49 -14.60
N VAL A 10 -22.03 -25.04 -15.52
CA VAL A 10 -20.57 -24.83 -15.56
C VAL A 10 -20.23 -23.36 -15.81
N THR A 11 -20.98 -22.68 -16.68
CA THR A 11 -20.78 -21.25 -16.97
C THR A 11 -21.10 -20.39 -15.75
N LEU A 12 -22.24 -20.64 -15.09
CA LEU A 12 -22.64 -19.93 -13.88
C LEU A 12 -21.66 -20.17 -12.72
N LEU A 13 -21.16 -21.40 -12.56
CA LEU A 13 -20.15 -21.74 -11.57
C LEU A 13 -18.82 -21.00 -11.84
N SER A 14 -18.41 -20.93 -13.10
CA SER A 14 -17.19 -20.21 -13.52
C SER A 14 -17.29 -18.71 -13.22
N VAL A 15 -18.43 -18.09 -13.53
CA VAL A 15 -18.71 -16.67 -13.21
C VAL A 15 -18.77 -16.45 -11.69
N ALA A 16 -19.36 -17.37 -10.94
CA ALA A 16 -19.47 -17.29 -9.48
C ALA A 16 -18.10 -17.37 -8.77
N VAL A 17 -17.13 -18.10 -9.32
CA VAL A 17 -15.74 -18.14 -8.81
C VAL A 17 -14.92 -16.94 -9.32
N PHE A 18 -15.18 -16.49 -10.54
CA PHE A 18 -14.44 -15.39 -11.17
C PHE A 18 -14.70 -14.02 -10.52
N LEU A 19 -15.95 -13.70 -10.17
CA LEU A 19 -16.28 -12.38 -9.57
C LEU A 19 -15.56 -12.12 -8.23
N PRO A 20 -15.56 -13.05 -7.26
CA PRO A 20 -14.82 -12.90 -6.01
C PRO A 20 -13.30 -12.81 -6.22
N ALA A 21 -12.76 -13.64 -7.12
CA ALA A 21 -11.34 -13.58 -7.47
C ALA A 21 -10.96 -12.21 -8.06
N TRP A 22 -11.76 -11.69 -9.00
CA TRP A 22 -11.51 -10.39 -9.61
C TRP A 22 -11.54 -9.22 -8.62
N ARG A 23 -12.50 -9.22 -7.68
CA ARG A 23 -12.58 -8.22 -6.62
C ARG A 23 -11.37 -8.29 -5.68
N SER A 24 -10.96 -9.50 -5.30
CA SER A 24 -9.75 -9.70 -4.48
C SER A 24 -8.50 -9.14 -5.16
N LEU A 25 -8.34 -9.31 -6.47
CA LEU A 25 -7.21 -8.76 -7.22
C LEU A 25 -7.27 -7.22 -7.33
N SER A 26 -8.45 -6.61 -7.48
CA SER A 26 -8.57 -5.15 -7.53
C SER A 26 -8.27 -4.48 -6.19
N ASP A 27 -8.67 -5.11 -5.09
CA ASP A 27 -8.43 -4.60 -3.73
C ASP A 27 -6.94 -4.72 -3.37
N GLN A 28 -6.30 -5.84 -3.71
CA GLN A 28 -4.84 -6.03 -3.54
C GLN A 28 -4.02 -4.99 -4.30
N ARG A 29 -4.41 -4.63 -5.53
CA ARG A 29 -3.70 -3.61 -6.31
C ARG A 29 -3.79 -2.22 -5.67
N THR A 30 -4.96 -1.85 -5.17
CA THR A 30 -5.15 -0.56 -4.48
C THR A 30 -4.34 -0.51 -3.18
N PHE A 31 -4.22 -1.65 -2.50
CA PHE A 31 -3.34 -1.84 -1.35
C PHE A 31 -1.87 -1.62 -1.72
N THR A 32 -1.36 -2.31 -2.74
CA THR A 32 0.04 -2.21 -3.17
C THR A 32 0.41 -0.83 -3.70
N VAL A 33 -0.50 -0.13 -4.37
CA VAL A 33 -0.26 1.28 -4.78
C VAL A 33 -0.07 2.17 -3.56
N LYS A 34 -0.90 2.02 -2.53
CA LYS A 34 -0.78 2.78 -1.28
C LYS A 34 0.48 2.40 -0.50
N GLU A 35 0.81 1.13 -0.41
CA GLU A 35 2.02 0.65 0.27
C GLU A 35 3.28 1.24 -0.36
N ARG A 36 3.40 1.15 -1.70
CA ARG A 36 4.53 1.74 -2.43
C ARG A 36 4.58 3.25 -2.35
N ALA A 37 3.41 3.92 -2.35
CA ALA A 37 3.34 5.36 -2.07
C ALA A 37 3.87 5.68 -0.65
N GLY A 38 3.52 4.86 0.35
CA GLY A 38 4.04 4.97 1.71
C GLY A 38 5.57 4.86 1.74
N VAL A 39 6.13 3.82 1.14
CA VAL A 39 7.59 3.62 1.06
C VAL A 39 8.27 4.78 0.37
N ALA A 40 7.74 5.22 -0.79
CA ALA A 40 8.28 6.33 -1.54
C ALA A 40 8.30 7.63 -0.70
N TYR A 41 7.26 7.92 0.08
CA TYR A 41 7.24 9.06 0.99
C TYR A 41 8.28 8.88 2.10
N LEU A 42 8.32 7.70 2.74
CA LEU A 42 9.24 7.39 3.84
C LEU A 42 10.71 7.54 3.43
N THR A 43 11.08 7.44 2.14
CA THR A 43 12.47 7.63 1.71
C THR A 43 13.05 9.01 2.04
N ALA A 44 12.21 10.05 2.12
CA ALA A 44 12.65 11.42 2.44
C ALA A 44 12.77 11.67 3.95
N LEU A 45 11.99 10.96 4.77
CA LEU A 45 11.84 11.28 6.18
C LEU A 45 13.08 11.04 7.05
N PRO A 46 13.91 9.98 6.87
CA PRO A 46 15.09 9.77 7.71
C PRO A 46 16.07 10.95 7.67
N THR A 47 16.28 11.52 6.48
CA THR A 47 17.17 12.68 6.32
C THR A 47 16.55 13.93 6.94
N ALA A 48 15.23 14.13 6.79
CA ALA A 48 14.52 15.23 7.44
C ALA A 48 14.48 15.12 8.97
N LEU A 49 14.33 13.92 9.52
CA LEU A 49 14.43 13.66 10.95
C LEU A 49 15.84 13.97 11.46
N SER A 50 16.88 13.48 10.78
CA SER A 50 18.27 13.83 11.13
C SER A 50 18.47 15.34 11.14
N ALA A 51 18.03 16.05 10.09
CA ALA A 51 18.16 17.51 9.99
C ALA A 51 17.37 18.27 11.08
N LEU A 52 16.21 17.75 11.50
CA LEU A 52 15.46 18.30 12.63
C LEU A 52 16.22 18.12 13.94
N LEU A 53 16.74 16.92 14.18
CA LEU A 53 17.54 16.61 15.37
C LEU A 53 18.86 17.40 15.38
N ASP A 54 19.48 17.65 14.23
CA ASP A 54 20.68 18.49 14.12
C ASP A 54 20.38 19.94 14.50
N ALA A 55 19.20 20.44 14.13
CA ALA A 55 18.74 21.78 14.46
C ALA A 55 18.43 21.95 15.95
N GLU A 56 17.78 20.97 16.56
CA GLU A 56 17.60 20.89 18.01
C GLU A 56 18.95 20.95 18.72
N ALA A 57 19.85 20.05 18.32
CA ALA A 57 21.14 19.88 18.96
C ALA A 57 22.03 21.13 18.79
N ALA A 58 21.94 21.81 17.65
CA ALA A 58 22.57 23.11 17.41
C ALA A 58 21.97 24.23 18.28
N ALA A 59 20.65 24.27 18.45
CA ALA A 59 19.98 25.26 19.30
C ALA A 59 20.32 25.05 20.80
N VAL A 60 20.36 23.80 21.26
CA VAL A 60 20.73 23.43 22.64
C VAL A 60 22.19 23.80 22.95
N ARG A 61 23.11 23.54 22.01
CA ARG A 61 24.55 23.78 22.22
C ARG A 61 25.03 25.17 21.80
N GLY A 62 24.20 25.97 21.15
CA GLY A 62 24.63 27.23 20.53
C GLY A 62 25.63 27.03 19.39
N ALA A 63 25.57 25.88 18.71
CA ALA A 63 26.49 25.51 17.63
C ALA A 63 25.98 26.00 16.26
N PRO A 64 26.87 26.18 15.27
CA PRO A 64 26.43 26.48 13.90
C PRO A 64 25.66 25.31 13.30
N LEU A 65 24.64 25.63 12.50
CA LEU A 65 23.83 24.68 11.76
C LEU A 65 24.05 24.87 10.25
N ASP A 66 24.21 23.77 9.51
CA ASP A 66 24.14 23.81 8.04
C ASP A 66 22.69 24.01 7.59
N LYS A 67 22.29 25.28 7.51
CA LYS A 67 20.93 25.68 7.08
C LYS A 67 20.62 25.23 5.66
N VAL A 68 21.62 25.06 4.79
CA VAL A 68 21.41 24.67 3.40
C VAL A 68 21.09 23.17 3.34
N ALA A 69 21.86 22.33 4.02
CA ALA A 69 21.55 20.91 4.14
C ALA A 69 20.20 20.68 4.81
N GLN A 70 19.90 21.43 5.89
CA GLN A 70 18.62 21.37 6.57
C GLN A 70 17.45 21.70 5.63
N GLN A 71 17.54 22.81 4.90
CA GLN A 71 16.48 23.22 3.98
C GLN A 71 16.23 22.16 2.90
N ARG A 72 17.30 21.63 2.29
CA ARG A 72 17.19 20.55 1.29
C ARG A 72 16.50 19.29 1.83
N ALA A 73 16.77 18.92 3.08
CA ALA A 73 16.16 17.75 3.69
C ALA A 73 14.65 17.91 3.82
N PHE A 74 14.17 19.10 4.20
CA PHE A 74 12.75 19.38 4.30
C PHE A 74 12.08 19.61 2.94
N ASP A 75 12.78 20.22 1.97
CA ASP A 75 12.29 20.37 0.60
C ASP A 75 12.05 19.01 -0.07
N ALA A 76 12.85 17.99 0.27
CA ALA A 76 12.63 16.63 -0.20
C ALA A 76 11.31 16.04 0.33
N VAL A 77 10.91 16.37 1.57
CA VAL A 77 9.61 15.98 2.12
C VAL A 77 8.49 16.81 1.51
N ASP A 78 8.69 18.11 1.28
CA ASP A 78 7.75 18.96 0.54
C ASP A 78 7.45 18.37 -0.86
N ALA A 79 8.48 17.91 -1.58
CA ALA A 79 8.32 17.25 -2.87
C ALA A 79 7.62 15.88 -2.80
N ALA A 80 7.90 15.09 -1.76
CA ALA A 80 7.21 13.82 -1.52
C ALA A 80 5.72 14.04 -1.22
N ASP A 81 5.39 15.00 -0.36
CA ASP A 81 4.02 15.34 0.02
C ASP A 81 3.22 15.91 -1.15
N ALA A 82 3.81 16.78 -1.97
CA ALA A 82 3.15 17.29 -3.17
C ALA A 82 2.74 16.17 -4.15
N ARG A 83 3.51 15.08 -4.20
CA ARG A 83 3.23 13.92 -5.07
C ARG A 83 2.27 12.91 -4.45
N LEU A 84 2.39 12.67 -3.15
CA LEU A 84 1.81 11.48 -2.49
C LEU A 84 0.86 11.82 -1.34
N GLY A 85 0.88 13.06 -0.84
CA GLY A 85 0.16 13.46 0.35
C GLY A 85 -1.36 13.48 0.20
N GLY A 86 -1.87 13.65 -1.02
CA GLY A 86 -3.29 13.45 -1.32
C GLY A 86 -3.73 11.99 -1.21
N ILE A 87 -2.86 11.04 -1.59
CA ILE A 87 -3.13 9.59 -1.53
C ILE A 87 -3.05 9.10 -0.08
N LEU A 88 -2.10 9.63 0.68
CA LEU A 88 -1.78 9.23 2.05
C LEU A 88 -2.41 10.11 3.13
N LEU A 89 -3.20 11.12 2.74
CA LEU A 89 -3.86 12.06 3.65
C LEU A 89 -2.88 12.73 4.64
N THR A 90 -1.67 13.07 4.19
CA THR A 90 -0.60 13.64 5.04
C THR A 90 -0.45 15.15 4.94
N THR A 91 -0.95 15.77 3.87
CA THR A 91 -0.61 17.17 3.53
C THR A 91 -0.92 18.17 4.63
N GLN A 92 -2.05 18.03 5.34
CA GLN A 92 -2.37 18.91 6.46
C GLN A 92 -1.38 18.74 7.63
N ARG A 93 -0.98 17.50 7.93
CA ARG A 93 -0.05 17.20 9.02
C ARG A 93 1.36 17.68 8.68
N TRP A 94 1.82 17.44 7.45
CA TRP A 94 3.13 17.90 7.00
C TRP A 94 3.22 19.43 6.96
N SER A 95 2.26 20.12 6.35
CA SER A 95 2.25 21.59 6.31
C SER A 95 2.26 22.24 7.69
N THR A 96 1.48 21.69 8.64
CA THR A 96 1.46 22.15 10.03
C THR A 96 2.82 21.94 10.72
N LEU A 97 3.43 20.77 10.52
CA LEU A 97 4.76 20.46 11.05
C LEU A 97 5.82 21.40 10.45
N ARG A 98 5.79 21.59 9.12
CA ARG A 98 6.73 22.45 8.38
C ARG A 98 6.69 23.90 8.87
N ALA A 99 5.51 24.45 9.10
CA ALA A 99 5.35 25.80 9.66
C ALA A 99 5.93 25.94 11.07
N ARG A 100 5.78 24.91 11.92
CA ARG A 100 6.37 24.89 13.27
C ARG A 100 7.90 24.81 13.21
N ILE A 101 8.45 23.97 12.35
CA ILE A 101 9.90 23.90 12.10
C ILE A 101 10.45 25.27 11.65
N GLN A 102 9.78 25.93 10.71
CA GLN A 102 10.17 27.27 10.25
C GLN A 102 10.14 28.30 11.39
N THR A 103 9.10 28.28 12.22
CA THR A 103 9.00 29.15 13.40
C THR A 103 10.19 28.95 14.33
N LEU A 104 10.49 27.71 14.72
CA LEU A 104 11.63 27.39 15.59
C LEU A 104 12.97 27.78 14.97
N SER A 105 13.13 27.66 13.65
CA SER A 105 14.39 28.00 12.95
C SER A 105 14.78 29.49 13.05
N THR A 106 13.79 30.35 13.31
CA THR A 106 13.98 31.81 13.47
C THR A 106 14.01 32.24 14.93
N GLN A 107 13.59 31.37 15.85
CA GLN A 107 13.54 31.65 17.28
C GLN A 107 14.95 31.70 17.86
N ARG A 108 15.18 32.69 18.74
CA ARG A 108 16.39 32.76 19.57
C ARG A 108 16.08 32.19 20.94
N PHE A 109 16.88 31.23 21.37
CA PHE A 109 16.79 30.64 22.70
C PHE A 109 17.78 31.31 23.64
N THR A 110 17.34 31.57 24.88
CA THR A 110 18.14 32.20 25.94
C THR A 110 18.83 31.18 26.84
N ASP A 111 18.38 29.93 26.80
CA ASP A 111 18.89 28.83 27.62
C ASP A 111 18.69 27.48 26.89
N GLN A 112 19.49 26.49 27.28
CA GLN A 112 19.54 25.18 26.63
C GLN A 112 18.26 24.35 26.85
N ILE A 113 17.65 24.49 28.04
CA ILE A 113 16.45 23.72 28.41
C ILE A 113 15.26 24.21 27.58
N GLY A 114 15.10 25.52 27.43
CA GLY A 114 14.07 26.13 26.60
C GLY A 114 14.18 25.70 25.13
N ALA A 115 15.40 25.61 24.60
CA ALA A 115 15.64 25.06 23.25
C ALA A 115 15.20 23.59 23.15
N TYR A 116 15.69 22.74 24.05
CA TYR A 116 15.36 21.31 24.08
C TYR A 116 13.84 21.05 24.17
N VAL A 117 13.15 21.74 25.07
CA VAL A 117 11.69 21.59 25.25
C VAL A 117 10.92 22.02 24.01
N ALA A 118 11.32 23.12 23.36
CA ALA A 118 10.64 23.63 22.17
C ALA A 118 10.74 22.66 20.97
N TYR A 119 11.90 22.02 20.79
CA TYR A 119 12.10 21.05 19.71
C TYR A 119 11.43 19.69 19.98
N THR A 120 11.30 19.28 21.25
CA THR A 120 10.69 17.99 21.63
C THR A 120 9.29 17.82 21.03
N GLU A 121 8.43 18.84 21.09
CA GLU A 121 7.08 18.78 20.49
C GLU A 121 7.13 18.55 18.97
N VAL A 122 8.06 19.20 18.29
CA VAL A 122 8.19 19.13 16.83
C VAL A 122 8.76 17.79 16.39
N VAL A 123 9.68 17.21 17.16
CA VAL A 123 10.17 15.84 16.96
C VAL A 123 9.05 14.81 17.14
N ASP A 124 8.21 14.97 18.16
CA ASP A 124 7.06 14.07 18.36
C ASP A 124 6.04 14.17 17.21
N LEU A 125 5.83 15.38 16.66
CA LEU A 125 5.01 15.57 15.47
C LEU A 125 5.59 14.89 14.22
N MET A 126 6.92 14.91 14.06
CA MET A 126 7.62 14.17 13.00
C MET A 126 7.41 12.66 13.15
N LEU A 127 7.59 12.09 14.35
CA LEU A 127 7.29 10.68 14.60
C LEU A 127 5.80 10.34 14.35
N GLY A 128 4.90 11.27 14.65
CA GLY A 128 3.48 11.13 14.31
C GLY A 128 3.20 11.13 12.79
N LEU A 129 4.04 11.80 11.98
CA LEU A 129 3.95 11.71 10.51
C LEU A 129 4.38 10.34 10.00
N TYR A 130 5.46 9.75 10.54
CA TYR A 130 5.83 8.36 10.24
C TYR A 130 4.66 7.40 10.47
N ARG A 131 4.01 7.47 11.64
CA ARG A 131 2.84 6.64 11.97
C ARG A 131 1.69 6.85 10.99
N LYS A 132 1.34 8.10 10.71
CA LYS A 132 0.26 8.46 9.75
C LYS A 132 0.51 7.86 8.37
N ILE A 133 1.76 7.89 7.89
CA ILE A 133 2.11 7.29 6.59
C ILE A 133 1.94 5.78 6.67
N GLY A 134 2.43 5.12 7.72
CA GLY A 134 2.26 3.68 7.93
C GLY A 134 0.80 3.24 7.95
N ASP A 135 -0.06 3.99 8.64
CA ASP A 135 -1.50 3.73 8.73
C ASP A 135 -2.18 3.87 7.35
N GLU A 136 -1.94 5.00 6.66
CA GLU A 136 -2.67 5.34 5.43
C GLU A 136 -2.17 4.62 4.17
N SER A 137 -0.92 4.16 4.21
CA SER A 137 -0.32 3.31 3.18
C SER A 137 -0.68 1.83 3.35
N ASN A 138 -1.27 1.47 4.49
CA ASN A 138 -1.47 0.09 4.96
C ASN A 138 -0.19 -0.71 5.22
N LEU A 139 0.99 -0.09 5.19
CA LEU A 139 2.27 -0.76 5.46
C LEU A 139 2.30 -1.46 6.83
N ILE A 140 1.58 -0.91 7.83
CA ILE A 140 1.49 -1.51 9.18
C ILE A 140 0.75 -2.86 9.17
N LEU A 141 -0.11 -3.09 8.18
CA LEU A 141 -0.97 -4.27 8.09
C LEU A 141 -0.42 -5.35 7.15
N ASP A 142 0.81 -5.21 6.66
CA ASP A 142 1.38 -6.19 5.73
C ASP A 142 1.52 -7.57 6.42
N PRO A 143 0.85 -8.62 5.92
CA PRO A 143 0.90 -9.95 6.51
C PRO A 143 2.20 -10.71 6.21
N GLU A 144 3.01 -10.25 5.24
CA GLU A 144 4.27 -10.89 4.88
C GLU A 144 5.39 -10.51 5.86
N LEU A 145 6.07 -11.52 6.41
CA LEU A 145 7.02 -11.31 7.51
C LEU A 145 8.23 -10.45 7.10
N ASP A 146 8.78 -10.65 5.91
CA ASP A 146 9.96 -9.92 5.46
C ASP A 146 9.66 -8.44 5.21
N THR A 147 8.57 -8.12 4.53
CA THR A 147 8.11 -6.72 4.37
C THR A 147 7.69 -6.09 5.69
N TYR A 148 6.99 -6.84 6.55
CA TYR A 148 6.61 -6.39 7.89
C TYR A 148 7.84 -5.97 8.72
N TYR A 149 8.87 -6.82 8.78
CA TYR A 149 10.05 -6.52 9.58
C TYR A 149 10.90 -5.39 9.00
N LEU A 150 10.99 -5.24 7.67
CA LEU A 150 11.66 -4.09 7.03
C LEU A 150 10.91 -2.78 7.29
N MET A 151 9.58 -2.80 7.17
CA MET A 151 8.71 -1.68 7.52
C MET A 151 8.89 -1.28 8.98
N ASN A 152 8.76 -2.25 9.89
CA ASN A 152 8.90 -2.02 11.33
C ASN A 152 10.29 -1.43 11.65
N ALA A 153 11.34 -1.96 11.02
CA ALA A 153 12.69 -1.47 11.20
C ALA A 153 12.83 0.00 10.75
N ALA A 154 12.50 0.31 9.50
CA ALA A 154 12.71 1.63 8.93
C ALA A 154 11.76 2.71 9.48
N MET A 155 10.54 2.34 9.88
CA MET A 155 9.48 3.29 10.23
C MET A 155 9.21 3.38 11.73
N LEU A 156 9.32 2.27 12.48
CA LEU A 156 8.88 2.20 13.88
C LEU A 156 10.02 2.04 14.88
N ARG A 157 11.18 1.50 14.46
CA ARG A 157 12.34 1.28 15.34
C ARG A 157 13.46 2.29 15.13
N LEU A 158 13.86 2.52 13.89
CA LEU A 158 14.99 3.41 13.62
C LEU A 158 14.71 4.88 14.00
N PRO A 159 13.52 5.48 13.74
CA PRO A 159 13.28 6.86 14.12
C PRO A 159 13.34 7.08 15.65
N PRO A 160 12.73 6.24 16.51
CA PRO A 160 12.95 6.32 17.96
C PRO A 160 14.41 6.16 18.40
N VAL A 161 15.20 5.27 17.78
CA VAL A 161 16.65 5.17 18.07
C VAL A 161 17.33 6.51 17.82
N MET A 162 17.08 7.14 16.66
CA MET A 162 17.66 8.44 16.32
C MET A 162 17.26 9.52 17.34
N VAL A 163 15.98 9.59 17.69
CA VAL A 163 15.44 10.57 18.65
C VAL A 163 16.05 10.37 20.03
N ASN A 164 16.05 9.14 20.55
CA ASN A 164 16.56 8.86 21.88
C ASN A 164 18.09 9.03 21.97
N ALA A 165 18.83 8.77 20.89
CA ALA A 165 20.26 9.04 20.85
C ALA A 165 20.57 10.55 20.80
N SER A 166 19.78 11.35 20.08
CA SER A 166 19.91 12.81 20.11
C SER A 166 19.56 13.37 21.49
N ARG A 167 18.43 12.92 22.06
CA ARG A 167 18.02 13.25 23.43
C ARG A 167 19.10 12.91 24.45
N LEU A 168 19.71 11.74 24.34
CA LEU A 168 20.83 11.34 25.18
C LEU A 168 21.98 12.36 25.10
N ALA A 169 22.40 12.74 23.88
CA ALA A 169 23.45 13.73 23.67
C ALA A 169 23.09 15.12 24.23
N ASP A 170 21.85 15.56 24.02
CA ASP A 170 21.38 16.88 24.45
C ASP A 170 21.26 16.96 25.98
N LEU A 171 20.65 15.97 26.63
CA LEU A 171 20.55 15.91 28.10
C LEU A 171 21.93 15.83 28.76
N VAL A 172 22.86 15.08 28.16
CA VAL A 172 24.25 15.02 28.59
C VAL A 172 24.93 16.40 28.50
N SER A 173 24.65 17.16 27.43
CA SER A 173 25.19 18.52 27.27
C SER A 173 24.61 19.55 28.24
N ILE A 174 23.36 19.35 28.68
CA ILE A 174 22.65 20.21 29.65
C ILE A 174 23.04 19.86 31.09
N LEU A 175 23.43 18.61 31.38
CA LEU A 175 23.70 18.12 32.73
C LEU A 175 24.63 19.02 33.58
N PRO A 176 25.70 19.64 33.03
CA PRO A 176 26.56 20.53 33.81
C PRO A 176 25.89 21.83 34.28
N SER A 177 24.82 22.30 33.61
CA SER A 177 24.12 23.53 33.95
C SER A 177 23.03 23.34 35.01
N VAL A 178 22.74 22.10 35.43
CA VAL A 178 21.70 21.77 36.41
C VAL A 178 22.28 21.25 37.72
N ASN A 179 21.64 21.60 38.84
CA ASN A 179 22.12 21.31 40.19
C ASN A 179 21.02 20.69 41.08
N GLY A 180 21.42 20.11 42.21
CA GLY A 180 20.49 19.58 43.21
C GLY A 180 19.57 18.48 42.67
N ARG A 181 18.27 18.57 43.01
CA ARG A 181 17.26 17.58 42.61
C ARG A 181 17.08 17.47 41.09
N ALA A 182 17.12 18.61 40.38
CA ALA A 182 16.99 18.63 38.92
C ALA A 182 18.11 17.83 38.22
N ARG A 183 19.33 17.83 38.80
CA ARG A 183 20.44 17.02 38.28
C ARG A 183 20.19 15.52 38.42
N VAL A 184 19.57 15.08 39.51
CA VAL A 184 19.21 13.67 39.72
C VAL A 184 18.11 13.23 38.74
N GLU A 185 17.10 14.08 38.54
CA GLU A 185 16.02 13.84 37.56
C GLU A 185 16.55 13.80 36.12
N MET A 186 17.49 14.68 35.77
CA MET A 186 18.19 14.68 34.49
C MET A 186 19.01 13.39 34.30
N ALA A 187 19.74 12.95 35.33
CA ALA A 187 20.52 11.72 35.28
C ALA A 187 19.65 10.48 35.03
N SER A 188 18.47 10.42 35.67
CA SER A 188 17.46 9.38 35.42
C SER A 188 16.93 9.41 33.98
N SER A 189 16.70 10.62 33.43
CA SER A 189 16.22 10.81 32.07
C SER A 189 17.24 10.35 31.02
N ILE A 190 18.53 10.63 31.24
CA ILE A 190 19.64 10.14 30.42
C ILE A 190 19.71 8.61 30.47
N ALA A 191 19.62 8.00 31.66
CA ALA A 191 19.61 6.53 31.79
C ALA A 191 18.43 5.91 31.03
N THR A 192 17.26 6.55 31.10
CA THR A 192 16.06 6.13 30.36
C THR A 192 16.26 6.23 28.84
N ALA A 193 16.75 7.37 28.34
CA ALA A 193 17.02 7.58 26.92
C ALA A 193 18.00 6.53 26.39
N ARG A 194 19.04 6.22 27.16
CA ARG A 194 20.00 5.18 26.83
C ARG A 194 19.38 3.79 26.75
N THR A 195 18.54 3.41 27.72
CA THR A 195 17.82 2.13 27.68
C THR A 195 16.94 2.03 26.45
N PHE A 196 16.21 3.09 26.09
CA PHE A 196 15.41 3.09 24.86
C PHE A 196 16.25 2.93 23.60
N VAL A 197 17.40 3.63 23.50
CA VAL A 197 18.34 3.42 22.37
C VAL A 197 18.75 1.94 22.27
N ALA A 198 19.14 1.32 23.38
CA ALA A 198 19.59 -0.07 23.39
C ALA A 198 18.46 -1.06 23.05
N THR A 199 17.27 -0.89 23.64
CA THR A 199 16.12 -1.78 23.42
C THR A 199 15.58 -1.65 21.99
N ASP A 200 15.36 -0.44 21.49
CA ASP A 200 14.84 -0.25 20.13
C ASP A 200 15.84 -0.74 19.06
N ALA A 201 17.14 -0.61 19.32
CA ALA A 201 18.17 -1.10 18.42
C ALA A 201 18.31 -2.63 18.45
N ALA A 202 18.12 -3.28 19.61
CA ALA A 202 18.06 -4.73 19.71
C ALA A 202 16.84 -5.29 18.93
N ASP A 203 15.67 -4.67 19.10
CA ASP A 203 14.46 -5.00 18.36
C ASP A 203 14.65 -4.80 16.84
N LEU A 204 15.30 -3.72 16.43
CA LEU A 204 15.66 -3.45 15.04
C LEU A 204 16.54 -4.56 14.47
N GLN A 205 17.63 -4.92 15.17
CA GLN A 205 18.56 -5.95 14.74
C GLN A 205 17.87 -7.31 14.61
N GLN A 206 17.06 -7.68 15.60
CA GLN A 206 16.29 -8.93 15.56
C GLN A 206 15.28 -8.93 14.41
N GLY A 207 14.57 -7.82 14.20
CA GLY A 207 13.61 -7.67 13.11
C GLY A 207 14.27 -7.81 11.75
N LEU A 208 15.35 -7.07 11.49
CA LEU A 208 16.08 -7.14 10.23
C LEU A 208 16.68 -8.52 9.97
N THR A 209 17.22 -9.19 10.99
CA THR A 209 17.67 -10.59 10.87
C THR A 209 16.51 -11.50 10.49
N THR A 210 15.35 -11.32 11.12
CA THR A 210 14.15 -12.11 10.79
C THR A 210 13.67 -11.85 9.36
N ALA A 211 13.75 -10.61 8.87
CA ALA A 211 13.42 -10.29 7.49
C ALA A 211 14.32 -11.04 6.49
N ILE A 212 15.63 -11.05 6.76
CA ILE A 212 16.63 -11.73 5.94
C ILE A 212 16.43 -13.26 5.96
N ASP A 213 16.10 -13.83 7.12
CA ASP A 213 15.87 -15.28 7.25
C ASP A 213 14.55 -15.74 6.59
N ARG A 214 13.55 -14.86 6.53
CA ARG A 214 12.20 -15.18 6.03
C ARG A 214 11.99 -14.86 4.56
N THR A 215 12.82 -14.01 3.99
CA THR A 215 12.68 -13.65 2.59
C THR A 215 13.05 -14.81 1.66
N THR A 216 12.37 -14.88 0.53
CA THR A 216 12.71 -15.80 -0.56
C THR A 216 13.70 -15.20 -1.56
N ARG A 217 13.97 -13.89 -1.43
CA ARG A 217 14.95 -13.16 -2.25
C ARG A 217 16.36 -13.41 -1.74
N SER A 218 17.12 -14.24 -2.46
CA SER A 218 18.53 -14.51 -2.17
C SER A 218 19.43 -13.27 -2.20
N ASP A 219 18.93 -12.16 -2.75
CA ASP A 219 19.62 -10.89 -2.92
C ASP A 219 19.16 -9.80 -1.94
N LEU A 220 18.26 -10.07 -0.97
CA LEU A 220 17.80 -9.10 0.06
C LEU A 220 18.95 -8.55 0.94
N GLY A 221 20.13 -9.18 0.83
CA GLY A 221 21.24 -8.35 0.41
C GLY A 221 22.36 -8.21 1.41
N THR A 222 23.56 -8.45 0.89
CA THR A 222 24.83 -8.08 1.50
C THR A 222 24.88 -6.59 1.87
N ALA A 223 24.15 -5.73 1.14
CA ALA A 223 24.05 -4.30 1.43
C ALA A 223 23.32 -4.01 2.75
N LEU A 224 22.20 -4.70 3.03
CA LEU A 224 21.46 -4.54 4.28
C LEU A 224 22.30 -5.00 5.47
N LEU A 225 22.95 -6.16 5.36
CA LEU A 225 23.86 -6.67 6.39
C LEU A 225 25.03 -5.71 6.66
N GLY A 226 25.67 -5.19 5.60
CA GLY A 226 26.77 -4.24 5.75
C GLY A 226 26.35 -2.94 6.46
N GLN A 227 25.16 -2.40 6.11
CA GLN A 227 24.64 -1.22 6.79
C GLN A 227 24.20 -1.50 8.24
N LEU A 228 23.65 -2.69 8.51
CA LEU A 228 23.31 -3.13 9.87
C LEU A 228 24.56 -3.24 10.75
N ASP A 229 25.65 -3.79 10.22
CA ASP A 229 26.93 -3.87 10.93
C ASP A 229 27.51 -2.48 11.23
N GLU A 230 27.47 -1.55 10.26
CA GLU A 230 27.91 -0.18 10.48
C GLU A 230 27.06 0.55 11.52
N PHE A 231 25.74 0.36 11.49
CA PHE A 231 24.83 0.88 12.50
C PHE A 231 25.14 0.30 13.88
N HIS A 232 25.32 -1.01 14.00
CA HIS A 232 25.61 -1.68 15.27
C HIS A 232 26.93 -1.18 15.89
N ARG A 233 27.98 -1.00 15.07
CA ARG A 233 29.25 -0.40 15.55
C ARG A 233 29.06 1.03 16.06
N ALA A 234 28.26 1.84 15.37
CA ALA A 234 27.95 3.20 15.82
C ALA A 234 27.13 3.19 17.12
N LEU A 235 26.17 2.27 17.26
CA LEU A 235 25.35 2.09 18.44
C LEU A 235 26.20 1.73 19.67
N GLU A 236 27.08 0.74 19.56
CA GLU A 236 27.92 0.27 20.67
C GLU A 236 28.84 1.37 21.20
N SER A 237 29.15 2.39 20.38
CA SER A 237 29.90 3.57 20.84
C SER A 237 29.09 4.47 21.80
N ILE A 238 27.77 4.55 21.64
CA ILE A 238 26.86 5.41 22.43
C ILE A 238 26.25 4.64 23.61
N ALA A 239 25.74 3.45 23.35
CA ALA A 239 25.02 2.62 24.30
C ALA A 239 25.62 1.21 24.30
N PRO A 240 26.81 1.03 24.90
CA PRO A 240 27.46 -0.26 24.95
C PRO A 240 26.59 -1.25 25.73
N SER A 241 26.50 -2.46 25.21
CA SER A 241 25.72 -3.56 25.79
C SER A 241 26.13 -3.86 27.25
N THR A 242 27.41 -3.64 27.56
CA THR A 242 28.01 -3.85 28.90
C THR A 242 27.57 -2.83 29.94
N MET A 243 27.09 -1.66 29.53
CA MET A 243 26.73 -0.58 30.46
C MET A 243 25.31 -0.72 31.05
N LEU A 244 24.49 -1.65 30.55
CA LEU A 244 23.23 -2.02 31.22
C LEU A 244 23.44 -2.71 32.59
N VAL A 245 24.68 -3.13 32.88
CA VAL A 245 25.04 -3.89 34.09
C VAL A 245 25.71 -3.02 35.17
N GLY A 246 26.00 -1.73 34.93
CA GLY A 246 26.66 -0.87 35.93
C GLY A 246 26.44 0.66 35.78
N MET A 247 25.85 1.28 36.81
CA MET A 247 25.65 2.74 36.96
C MET A 247 26.90 3.64 37.16
N PRO A 248 28.08 3.21 37.64
CA PRO A 248 29.12 4.16 38.10
C PRO A 248 29.85 4.99 37.01
N HIS A 249 29.83 4.59 35.73
CA HIS A 249 30.62 5.23 34.65
C HIS A 249 29.89 6.34 33.87
N PHE A 250 28.77 6.80 34.41
CA PHE A 250 27.86 7.74 33.75
C PHE A 250 28.51 9.09 33.37
N VAL A 251 29.52 9.54 34.13
CA VAL A 251 30.14 10.87 33.96
C VAL A 251 31.31 10.86 32.96
N ASP A 252 32.09 9.78 32.86
CA ASP A 252 33.20 9.67 31.89
C ASP A 252 32.70 9.41 30.45
N THR A 253 31.48 8.90 30.33
CA THR A 253 30.84 8.63 29.03
C THR A 253 30.42 9.93 28.31
N VAL A 254 30.20 11.03 29.06
CA VAL A 254 29.66 12.32 28.59
C VAL A 254 30.49 12.97 27.49
N ALA A 255 31.81 12.87 27.55
CA ALA A 255 32.71 13.60 26.64
C ALA A 255 32.65 13.10 25.18
N ASN A 256 32.19 11.86 24.94
CA ASN A 256 32.22 11.24 23.61
C ASN A 256 30.83 11.05 22.97
N VAL A 257 29.72 11.25 23.71
CA VAL A 257 28.37 10.99 23.20
C VAL A 257 28.01 11.87 22.00
N VAL A 258 28.39 13.15 22.04
CA VAL A 258 28.04 14.12 20.98
C VAL A 258 28.61 13.74 19.60
N PRO A 259 29.92 13.53 19.42
CA PRO A 259 30.46 13.11 18.12
C PRO A 259 29.98 11.72 17.68
N GLN A 260 29.72 10.82 18.63
CA GLN A 260 29.18 9.49 18.32
C GLN A 260 27.74 9.56 17.82
N ARG A 261 26.92 10.47 18.35
CA ARG A 261 25.54 10.72 17.91
C ARG A 261 25.47 11.05 16.42
N ASP A 262 26.38 11.87 15.89
CA ASP A 262 26.38 12.24 14.47
C ASP A 262 26.72 11.04 13.56
N THR A 263 27.63 10.18 14.02
CA THR A 263 27.95 8.92 13.34
C THR A 263 26.72 8.01 13.31
N LEU A 264 26.01 7.88 14.44
CA LEU A 264 24.78 7.09 14.52
C LEU A 264 23.66 7.64 13.64
N MET A 265 23.48 8.97 13.55
CA MET A 265 22.49 9.55 12.63
C MET A 265 22.81 9.17 11.18
N THR A 266 24.07 9.29 10.78
CA THR A 266 24.50 8.99 9.42
C THR A 266 24.28 7.52 9.06
N THR A 267 24.67 6.59 9.93
CA THR A 267 24.47 5.15 9.72
C THR A 267 22.98 4.79 9.75
N SER A 268 22.19 5.41 10.62
CA SER A 268 20.73 5.22 10.68
C SER A 268 20.06 5.67 9.37
N VAL A 269 20.39 6.85 8.85
CA VAL A 269 19.81 7.33 7.57
C VAL A 269 20.14 6.38 6.41
N ARG A 270 21.38 5.85 6.36
CA ARG A 270 21.75 4.87 5.33
C ARG A 270 21.01 3.54 5.50
N LEU A 271 20.92 3.02 6.72
CA LEU A 271 20.20 1.78 7.01
C LEU A 271 18.71 1.89 6.65
N ALA A 272 18.04 3.00 7.02
CA ALA A 272 16.66 3.24 6.62
C ALA A 272 16.50 3.28 5.10
N ARG A 273 17.41 3.94 4.37
CA ARG A 273 17.33 4.01 2.90
C ARG A 273 17.44 2.63 2.26
N VAL A 274 18.38 1.81 2.72
CA VAL A 274 18.54 0.43 2.21
C VAL A 274 17.31 -0.40 2.57
N ALA A 275 16.85 -0.38 3.83
CA ALA A 275 15.67 -1.12 4.25
C ALA A 275 14.41 -0.73 3.45
N LEU A 276 14.19 0.56 3.18
CA LEU A 276 13.07 1.03 2.35
C LEU A 276 13.23 0.64 0.87
N THR A 277 14.47 0.56 0.36
CA THR A 277 14.73 0.10 -1.00
C THR A 277 14.42 -1.38 -1.16
N GLU A 278 14.86 -2.21 -0.21
CA GLU A 278 14.54 -3.63 -0.17
C GLU A 278 13.03 -3.86 -0.01
N LEU A 279 12.38 -3.05 0.83
CA LEU A 279 10.93 -3.08 1.00
C LEU A 279 10.19 -2.75 -0.31
N ASP A 280 10.55 -1.68 -1.03
CA ASP A 280 9.93 -1.40 -2.34
C ASP A 280 10.18 -2.53 -3.35
N GLY A 281 11.37 -3.14 -3.31
CA GLY A 281 11.71 -4.29 -4.14
C GLY A 281 10.81 -5.51 -3.89
N LEU A 282 10.54 -5.85 -2.62
CA LEU A 282 9.63 -6.93 -2.26
C LEU A 282 8.18 -6.60 -2.65
N LEU A 283 7.72 -5.38 -2.35
CA LEU A 283 6.38 -4.92 -2.71
C LEU A 283 6.15 -4.90 -4.22
N SER A 284 7.17 -4.52 -5.01
CA SER A 284 7.11 -4.55 -6.47
C SER A 284 7.04 -5.99 -6.99
N GLY A 285 7.88 -6.90 -6.48
CA GLY A 285 7.83 -8.31 -6.88
C GLY A 285 6.48 -8.97 -6.57
N ARG A 286 5.88 -8.60 -5.43
CA ARG A 286 4.51 -9.02 -5.08
C ARG A 286 3.46 -8.50 -6.06
N ALA A 287 3.54 -7.22 -6.43
CA ALA A 287 2.65 -6.61 -7.42
C ALA A 287 2.70 -7.37 -8.76
N ASP A 288 3.91 -7.68 -9.24
CA ASP A 288 4.14 -8.38 -10.51
C ASP A 288 3.58 -9.81 -10.46
N GLY A 289 3.67 -10.49 -9.31
CA GLY A 289 3.05 -11.81 -9.09
C GLY A 289 1.52 -11.79 -9.24
N PHE A 290 0.85 -10.75 -8.75
CA PHE A 290 -0.59 -10.58 -8.92
C PHE A 290 -0.98 -10.34 -10.39
N ASP A 291 -0.21 -9.52 -11.11
CA ASP A 291 -0.46 -9.26 -12.54
C ASP A 291 -0.21 -10.50 -13.42
N GLY A 292 0.81 -11.31 -13.09
CA GLY A 292 1.06 -12.60 -13.73
C GLY A 292 -0.11 -13.58 -13.56
N ASN A 293 -0.56 -13.77 -12.31
CA ASN A 293 -1.73 -14.63 -12.01
C ASN A 293 -2.99 -14.14 -12.72
N ARG A 294 -3.22 -12.82 -12.79
CA ARG A 294 -4.36 -12.23 -13.51
C ARG A 294 -4.35 -12.58 -14.99
N THR A 295 -3.19 -12.51 -15.64
CA THR A 295 -3.05 -12.82 -17.06
C THR A 295 -3.39 -14.30 -17.31
N VAL A 296 -2.94 -15.20 -16.42
CA VAL A 296 -3.31 -16.62 -16.45
C VAL A 296 -4.81 -16.81 -16.23
N PHE A 297 -5.41 -16.13 -15.26
CA PHE A 297 -6.86 -16.21 -15.00
C PHE A 297 -7.69 -15.68 -16.18
N LEU A 298 -7.26 -14.58 -16.83
CA LEU A 298 -7.93 -14.04 -18.01
C LEU A 298 -7.81 -14.97 -19.22
N ILE A 299 -6.63 -15.56 -19.46
CA ILE A 299 -6.44 -16.56 -20.51
C ILE A 299 -7.33 -17.78 -20.24
N ALA A 300 -7.35 -18.28 -19.00
CA ALA A 300 -8.19 -19.41 -18.60
C ALA A 300 -9.69 -19.10 -18.79
N LEU A 301 -10.13 -17.89 -18.44
CA LEU A 301 -11.52 -17.44 -18.65
C LEU A 301 -11.86 -17.41 -20.15
N VAL A 302 -11.01 -16.76 -20.96
CA VAL A 302 -11.23 -16.66 -22.41
C VAL A 302 -11.29 -18.06 -23.02
N LEU A 303 -10.33 -18.94 -22.70
CA LEU A 303 -10.34 -20.32 -23.17
C LEU A 303 -11.60 -21.07 -22.74
N GLY A 304 -12.04 -20.93 -21.48
CA GLY A 304 -13.26 -21.56 -20.97
C GLY A 304 -14.53 -21.08 -21.69
N VAL A 305 -14.67 -19.77 -21.89
CA VAL A 305 -15.79 -19.18 -22.65
C VAL A 305 -15.76 -19.64 -24.11
N THR A 306 -14.58 -19.66 -24.73
CA THR A 306 -14.43 -20.07 -26.13
C THR A 306 -14.81 -21.54 -26.32
N LEU A 307 -14.34 -22.43 -25.44
CA LEU A 307 -14.74 -23.85 -25.44
C LEU A 307 -16.25 -24.03 -25.25
N THR A 308 -16.86 -23.20 -24.40
CA THR A 308 -18.31 -23.20 -24.18
C THR A 308 -19.09 -22.81 -25.43
N ILE A 309 -18.66 -21.74 -26.11
CA ILE A 309 -19.27 -21.29 -27.38
C ILE A 309 -19.13 -22.37 -28.46
N VAL A 310 -17.95 -22.97 -28.59
CA VAL A 310 -17.69 -24.06 -29.55
C VAL A 310 -18.59 -25.27 -29.27
N ALA A 311 -18.74 -25.67 -28.00
CA ALA A 311 -19.62 -26.78 -27.63
C ALA A 311 -21.09 -26.50 -27.96
N LEU A 312 -21.57 -25.27 -27.73
CA LEU A 312 -22.93 -24.86 -28.08
C LEU A 312 -23.15 -24.80 -29.60
N ALA A 313 -22.16 -24.31 -30.37
CA ALA A 313 -22.22 -24.28 -31.82
C ALA A 313 -22.22 -25.69 -32.43
N ALA A 314 -21.36 -26.59 -31.95
CA ALA A 314 -21.33 -27.99 -32.36
C ALA A 314 -22.64 -28.71 -32.04
N MET A 315 -23.23 -28.43 -30.86
CA MET A 315 -24.54 -28.95 -30.48
C MET A 315 -25.65 -28.43 -31.40
N GLY A 316 -25.67 -27.12 -31.69
CA GLY A 316 -26.65 -26.52 -32.60
C GLY A 316 -26.57 -27.12 -34.01
N TRP A 317 -25.36 -27.29 -34.53
CA TRP A 317 -25.12 -27.95 -35.81
C TRP A 317 -25.59 -29.41 -35.81
N PHE A 318 -25.30 -30.17 -34.75
CA PHE A 318 -25.76 -31.55 -34.60
C PHE A 318 -27.29 -31.66 -34.59
N LEU A 319 -27.98 -30.77 -33.87
CA LEU A 319 -29.45 -30.73 -33.83
C LEU A 319 -30.05 -30.33 -35.20
N TRP A 320 -29.43 -29.38 -35.90
CA TRP A 320 -29.85 -28.99 -37.25
C TRP A 320 -29.67 -30.14 -38.26
N SER A 321 -28.54 -30.85 -38.22
CA SER A 321 -28.26 -31.99 -39.11
C SER A 321 -29.23 -33.17 -38.96
N ARG A 322 -29.95 -33.24 -37.84
CA ARG A 322 -30.95 -34.29 -37.55
C ARG A 322 -32.39 -33.86 -37.73
N SER A 323 -32.64 -32.63 -38.18
CA SER A 323 -33.99 -32.17 -38.50
C SER A 323 -34.45 -32.87 -39.78
N PRO A 324 -35.46 -33.77 -39.75
CA PRO A 324 -35.91 -34.43 -40.96
C PRO A 324 -36.53 -33.39 -41.89
N VAL A 325 -35.99 -33.29 -43.12
CA VAL A 325 -36.62 -32.53 -44.19
C VAL A 325 -37.99 -33.17 -44.41
N GLN A 326 -39.06 -32.47 -44.02
CA GLN A 326 -40.42 -32.88 -44.30
C GLN A 326 -40.64 -32.71 -45.81
N GLY A 327 -40.30 -33.75 -46.56
CA GLY A 327 -40.52 -33.85 -47.99
C GLY A 327 -42.02 -33.84 -48.26
N ARG A 328 -42.50 -32.74 -48.85
CA ARG A 328 -43.75 -32.72 -49.61
C ARG A 328 -43.65 -33.80 -50.70
N SER A 329 -44.48 -34.83 -50.66
CA SER A 329 -44.71 -35.70 -51.81
C SER A 329 -46.08 -35.41 -52.44
N HIS A 330 -45.97 -35.09 -53.73
CA HIS A 330 -47.01 -34.91 -54.72
C HIS A 330 -47.86 -36.18 -54.95
N ARG A 331 -49.11 -35.96 -55.35
CA ARG A 331 -49.99 -36.90 -56.08
C ARG A 331 -49.32 -37.36 -57.39
N ASP A 332 -49.47 -38.64 -57.75
CA ASP A 332 -50.20 -39.05 -58.98
C ASP A 332 -50.43 -40.58 -59.12
N ASP A 333 -51.65 -40.86 -59.61
CA ASP A 333 -52.29 -41.97 -60.32
C ASP A 333 -51.65 -43.33 -60.63
N SER A 334 -52.52 -44.38 -60.58
CA SER A 334 -52.80 -45.46 -61.58
C SER A 334 -53.49 -46.64 -60.85
N GLY A 335 -54.57 -47.34 -61.24
CA GLY A 335 -55.41 -47.42 -62.44
C GLY A 335 -56.01 -48.86 -62.53
N GLY A 336 -57.33 -48.99 -62.82
CA GLY A 336 -57.99 -50.25 -63.28
C GLY A 336 -59.13 -50.76 -62.35
N GLY A 337 -60.39 -50.95 -62.74
CA GLY A 337 -61.05 -51.00 -64.05
C GLY A 337 -62.60 -50.88 -63.92
N PRO A 338 -63.40 -51.11 -64.99
CA PRO A 338 -64.57 -50.27 -65.28
C PRO A 338 -65.94 -50.98 -65.14
N ARG A 339 -67.01 -50.22 -64.83
CA ARG A 339 -68.40 -50.42 -65.34
C ARG A 339 -69.19 -49.08 -65.35
N GLN A 340 -70.15 -49.04 -66.28
CA GLN A 340 -70.80 -47.90 -66.95
C GLN A 340 -72.08 -47.37 -66.21
N PRO A 341 -72.89 -46.42 -66.76
CA PRO A 341 -73.21 -45.15 -66.11
C PRO A 341 -74.69 -44.97 -65.70
N GLY A 342 -74.99 -43.96 -64.87
CA GLY A 342 -76.36 -43.57 -64.53
C GLY A 342 -76.44 -42.11 -64.08
N GLY A 343 -77.29 -41.33 -64.73
CA GLY A 343 -77.36 -39.86 -64.67
C GLY A 343 -77.80 -39.23 -63.35
N GLY A 344 -77.73 -37.89 -63.29
CA GLY A 344 -78.35 -37.12 -62.21
C GLY A 344 -77.80 -35.71 -62.07
N SER A 345 -78.49 -34.76 -62.69
CA SER A 345 -78.30 -33.31 -62.70
C SER A 345 -78.52 -32.58 -61.35
N TYR A 346 -78.04 -31.33 -61.27
CA TYR A 346 -78.58 -30.08 -60.64
C TYR A 346 -77.41 -29.28 -59.99
N ARG A 347 -76.93 -28.12 -60.48
CA ARG A 347 -77.47 -26.77 -60.80
C ARG A 347 -77.45 -25.79 -59.59
N TYR A 348 -76.74 -24.65 -59.81
CA TYR A 348 -76.78 -23.31 -59.13
C TYR A 348 -76.40 -23.25 -57.64
N GLY A 349 -75.69 -22.25 -57.10
CA GLY A 349 -75.39 -20.87 -57.49
C GLY A 349 -74.67 -20.15 -56.30
N PRO A 350 -74.42 -18.83 -56.31
CA PRO A 350 -73.07 -18.27 -56.11
C PRO A 350 -72.94 -17.21 -54.98
N SER A 351 -71.78 -16.50 -54.97
CA SER A 351 -71.51 -15.13 -54.43
C SER A 351 -71.41 -14.98 -52.89
N ASP A 352 -70.58 -14.14 -52.27
CA ASP A 352 -69.69 -13.06 -52.71
C ASP A 352 -68.79 -12.58 -51.53
N LEU A 353 -67.63 -12.00 -51.89
CA LEU A 353 -66.97 -10.77 -51.39
C LEU A 353 -66.94 -10.41 -49.89
N ALA A 354 -65.74 -10.09 -49.38
CA ALA A 354 -65.31 -8.70 -49.08
C ALA A 354 -63.99 -8.64 -48.28
N GLY A 355 -63.14 -7.68 -48.64
CA GLY A 355 -61.83 -7.38 -48.06
C GLY A 355 -61.87 -6.45 -46.81
N PRO A 356 -60.72 -5.85 -46.44
CA PRO A 356 -60.30 -5.58 -45.05
C PRO A 356 -60.53 -4.12 -44.59
N PRO A 357 -60.05 -3.77 -43.38
CA PRO A 357 -59.19 -2.58 -43.30
C PRO A 357 -58.01 -2.67 -42.32
N GLU A 358 -57.07 -1.74 -42.50
CA GLU A 358 -55.83 -1.44 -41.75
C GLU A 358 -56.04 -0.16 -40.86
N PRO A 359 -55.00 0.53 -40.33
CA PRO A 359 -54.28 0.39 -39.04
C PRO A 359 -54.55 1.52 -38.00
N GLN A 360 -54.02 1.42 -36.77
CA GLN A 360 -53.84 2.59 -35.88
C GLN A 360 -52.50 2.60 -35.11
N ARG A 361 -51.89 3.80 -35.11
CA ARG A 361 -50.68 4.25 -34.38
C ARG A 361 -51.04 4.82 -33.00
N ALA A 362 -50.14 4.74 -32.03
CA ALA A 362 -50.03 5.63 -30.85
C ALA A 362 -48.53 5.72 -30.48
N ALA A 363 -47.81 6.85 -30.56
CA ALA A 363 -47.89 8.14 -29.85
C ALA A 363 -47.19 8.13 -28.46
N ILE A 364 -46.16 8.97 -28.35
CA ILE A 364 -45.27 9.30 -27.21
C ILE A 364 -45.85 10.51 -26.43
N PRO A 365 -45.56 10.65 -25.11
CA PRO A 365 -45.01 11.94 -24.58
C PRO A 365 -43.81 11.68 -23.63
N ALA A 366 -42.66 12.41 -23.72
CA ALA A 366 -42.32 13.72 -23.12
C ALA A 366 -42.60 13.78 -21.59
N ALA A 367 -41.60 13.67 -20.70
CA ALA A 367 -40.65 14.69 -20.22
C ALA A 367 -41.29 15.78 -19.33
N GLU A 368 -41.04 15.72 -18.02
CA GLU A 368 -41.22 16.84 -17.09
C GLU A 368 -40.14 16.81 -16.00
N GLU A 369 -39.46 17.95 -15.85
CA GLU A 369 -38.50 18.35 -14.82
C GLU A 369 -39.16 18.46 -13.45
N TRP A 370 -38.51 18.09 -12.35
CA TRP A 370 -38.68 18.78 -11.05
C TRP A 370 -37.36 18.86 -10.28
N SER A 371 -37.01 20.10 -9.94
CA SER A 371 -35.86 20.53 -9.13
C SER A 371 -36.07 20.31 -7.62
N GLY A 372 -34.95 20.15 -6.90
CA GLY A 372 -34.66 21.04 -5.76
C GLY A 372 -34.84 20.52 -4.32
N ALA A 373 -33.80 20.84 -3.53
CA ALA A 373 -33.75 21.02 -2.06
C ALA A 373 -33.66 19.74 -1.20
N ARG A 374 -32.74 19.57 -0.24
CA ARG A 374 -31.92 20.50 0.56
C ARG A 374 -30.58 19.87 0.95
#